data_AF-S0LG99-F1
#
_entry.id   AF-S0LG99-F1
#
_cell.length_a   1.000
_cell.length_b   1.000
_cell.length_c   1.000
_cell.angle_alpha   90.00
_cell.angle_beta   90.00
_cell.angle_gamma   90.00
#
_symmetry.space_group_name_H-M   'P 1'
#
loop_
_entity.id
_entity.type
_entity.pdbx_description
1 polymer ?
#
loop_
_entity_poly.entity_id
_entity_poly.type
_entity_poly.pdbx_seq_one_letter_code
_entity_poly.pdbx_strand_id
1 'polypeptide(L)'
;MDENKNKQNTKHKKKIGIGIASLTLIGGIALGISLVHPTKESNVVQAEKKANMSKKEVNLTPEERFLASVSLDDWRLPLVGPDHVLKAEVNETTDLATVGNYLVNKQIVSDYEQLEQAAQQAQFPLVIISAYRSVDYQQQVLNAGVQQRIANGMTEEEALADAKKTMTEPGHSEHHTGLAMDIVDLDWYNSYPSEVLHSDYGQTKGGKWLASHAPEYGFIIRYPEGKEAITKIDYEPWHLRYVGKEYAQYMTAHGWTLEEFLEQVKVAKQKQ
;
A
#
# COMPACT_ATOMS: atom_id res chain seq x y z
N MET A 1 -53.55 -17.06 9.38
CA MET A 1 -53.43 -17.84 8.14
C MET A 1 -51.94 -17.81 7.79
N ASP A 2 -51.07 -18.47 8.56
CA ASP A 2 -50.97 -19.92 8.75
C ASP A 2 -51.10 -20.68 7.43
N GLU A 3 -49.96 -21.14 6.90
CA GLU A 3 -49.68 -22.54 6.54
C GLU A 3 -48.23 -22.60 6.01
N ASN A 4 -47.27 -23.29 6.63
CA ASN A 4 -47.10 -24.71 6.97
C ASN A 4 -46.13 -25.41 5.99
N LYS A 5 -45.05 -25.95 6.61
CA LYS A 5 -44.53 -27.33 6.43
C LYS A 5 -43.87 -27.65 5.08
N ASN A 6 -42.83 -28.47 4.98
CA ASN A 6 -42.26 -29.45 5.90
C ASN A 6 -40.97 -30.04 5.28
N LYS A 7 -40.01 -30.42 6.14
CA LYS A 7 -39.39 -31.76 6.26
C LYS A 7 -38.80 -32.47 5.02
N GLN A 8 -37.73 -33.27 5.09
CA GLN A 8 -36.75 -33.67 6.10
C GLN A 8 -35.86 -34.74 5.41
N ASN A 9 -34.61 -34.91 5.90
CA ASN A 9 -33.92 -36.20 6.09
C ASN A 9 -33.66 -37.13 4.86
N THR A 10 -32.45 -37.65 4.65
CA THR A 10 -31.88 -38.71 5.50
C THR A 10 -30.40 -39.00 5.15
N LYS A 11 -29.63 -39.37 6.18
CA LYS A 11 -28.32 -40.05 6.11
C LYS A 11 -28.51 -41.53 5.76
N HIS A 12 -27.52 -42.17 5.10
CA HIS A 12 -27.14 -43.57 5.38
C HIS A 12 -25.67 -43.90 5.07
N LYS A 13 -25.12 -44.83 5.85
CA LYS A 13 -23.70 -45.23 5.99
C LYS A 13 -23.43 -46.64 5.43
N LYS A 14 -22.13 -47.00 5.37
CA LYS A 14 -21.46 -48.34 5.46
C LYS A 14 -21.34 -49.13 4.13
N LYS A 15 -20.38 -50.03 3.87
CA LYS A 15 -19.06 -50.48 4.43
C LYS A 15 -18.50 -51.54 3.43
N ILE A 16 -17.17 -51.64 3.31
CA ILE A 16 -16.26 -52.82 3.19
C ILE A 16 -16.57 -53.95 2.16
N GLY A 17 -15.53 -54.33 1.39
CA GLY A 17 -15.39 -55.65 0.76
C GLY A 17 -13.92 -56.07 0.59
N ILE A 18 -13.58 -57.28 1.06
CA ILE A 18 -12.30 -58.00 0.96
C ILE A 18 -12.45 -59.08 -0.12
N GLY A 19 -11.39 -59.41 -0.88
CA GLY A 19 -11.34 -60.58 -1.77
C GLY A 19 -9.90 -61.05 -2.02
N ILE A 20 -9.66 -62.37 -1.86
CA ILE A 20 -8.37 -63.08 -1.79
C ILE A 20 -8.23 -64.10 -2.95
N ALA A 21 -6.97 -64.35 -3.37
CA ALA A 21 -6.39 -65.53 -4.07
C ALA A 21 -6.80 -65.82 -5.54
N SER A 22 -5.90 -66.25 -6.46
CA SER A 22 -5.08 -67.48 -6.37
C SER A 22 -3.92 -67.55 -7.40
N LEU A 23 -2.95 -68.42 -7.08
CA LEU A 23 -1.66 -68.78 -7.71
C LEU A 23 -1.70 -69.41 -9.13
N THR A 24 -0.58 -69.29 -9.86
CA THR A 24 0.29 -70.37 -10.46
C THR A 24 1.28 -69.75 -11.48
N LEU A 25 2.52 -70.19 -11.80
CA LEU A 25 3.53 -71.12 -11.27
C LEU A 25 4.78 -71.06 -12.23
N ILE A 26 5.99 -70.84 -11.69
CA ILE A 26 7.36 -71.33 -12.06
C ILE A 26 8.11 -70.91 -13.35
N GLY A 27 9.39 -70.52 -13.13
CA GLY A 27 10.58 -70.81 -13.96
C GLY A 27 11.48 -69.57 -14.16
N GLY A 28 12.76 -69.46 -13.77
CA GLY A 28 13.78 -70.39 -13.29
C GLY A 28 15.00 -69.60 -12.78
N ILE A 29 15.90 -70.32 -12.11
CA ILE A 29 17.03 -69.87 -11.28
C ILE A 29 18.29 -69.60 -12.10
N ALA A 30 19.07 -68.56 -11.75
CA ALA A 30 20.54 -68.62 -11.78
C ALA A 30 21.18 -67.53 -10.90
N LEU A 31 22.19 -67.96 -10.14
CA LEU A 31 22.90 -67.29 -9.05
C LEU A 31 23.88 -66.21 -9.51
N GLY A 32 24.10 -65.22 -8.62
CA GLY A 32 25.21 -64.27 -8.73
C GLY A 32 25.26 -63.30 -7.56
N ILE A 33 25.64 -63.79 -6.37
CA ILE A 33 26.02 -62.93 -5.26
C ILE A 33 27.37 -62.29 -5.59
N SER A 34 27.41 -60.98 -5.72
CA SER A 34 28.62 -60.18 -5.52
C SER A 34 28.26 -59.01 -4.62
N LEU A 35 28.69 -59.12 -3.36
CA LEU A 35 28.67 -58.06 -2.37
C LEU A 35 29.61 -56.95 -2.84
N VAL A 36 29.05 -55.95 -3.54
CA VAL A 36 29.75 -54.70 -3.78
C VAL A 36 29.63 -53.87 -2.50
N HIS A 37 30.71 -53.84 -1.73
CA HIS A 37 30.89 -52.88 -0.65
C HIS A 37 30.93 -51.47 -1.27
N PRO A 38 30.15 -50.49 -0.77
CA PRO A 38 30.31 -49.12 -1.20
C PRO A 38 31.68 -48.62 -0.72
N THR A 39 32.58 -48.32 -1.66
CA THR A 39 33.86 -47.69 -1.36
C THR A 39 33.63 -46.25 -0.91
N LYS A 40 34.47 -45.81 0.03
CA LYS A 40 34.38 -44.53 0.76
C LYS A 40 34.38 -43.29 -0.16
N GLU A 41 34.76 -43.42 -1.44
CA GLU A 41 34.83 -42.32 -2.41
C GLU A 41 33.47 -41.94 -3.02
N SER A 42 32.50 -42.86 -3.16
CA SER A 42 31.19 -42.51 -3.73
C SER A 42 30.34 -41.66 -2.78
N ASN A 43 30.58 -41.80 -1.47
CA ASN A 43 29.93 -40.99 -0.45
C ASN A 43 30.56 -39.61 -0.28
N VAL A 44 31.83 -39.40 -0.67
CA VAL A 44 32.47 -38.07 -0.59
C VAL A 44 31.98 -37.18 -1.73
N VAL A 45 31.86 -37.70 -2.96
CA VAL A 45 31.34 -36.89 -4.10
C VAL A 45 29.85 -36.55 -3.94
N GLN A 46 29.06 -37.42 -3.29
CA GLN A 46 27.66 -37.10 -2.93
C GLN A 46 27.55 -36.23 -1.67
N ALA A 47 28.47 -36.34 -0.72
CA ALA A 47 28.52 -35.44 0.44
C ALA A 47 28.98 -34.03 0.04
N GLU A 48 29.90 -33.88 -0.91
CA GLU A 48 30.33 -32.58 -1.44
C GLU A 48 29.26 -31.95 -2.33
N LYS A 49 28.52 -32.73 -3.13
CA LYS A 49 27.35 -32.21 -3.87
C LYS A 49 26.15 -31.87 -2.98
N LYS A 50 25.96 -32.56 -1.85
CA LYS A 50 24.92 -32.20 -0.86
C LYS A 50 25.34 -31.08 0.08
N ALA A 51 26.63 -30.92 0.37
CA ALA A 51 27.17 -29.77 1.10
C ALA A 51 27.16 -28.50 0.23
N ASN A 52 27.28 -28.64 -1.09
CA ASN A 52 27.20 -27.50 -2.04
C ASN A 52 25.80 -27.29 -2.64
N MET A 53 24.79 -28.00 -2.12
CA MET A 53 23.36 -27.69 -2.29
C MET A 53 22.73 -27.23 -0.97
N SER A 54 23.54 -26.88 0.02
CA SER A 54 23.09 -25.98 1.08
C SER A 54 22.69 -24.67 0.41
N LYS A 55 21.44 -24.28 0.62
CA LYS A 55 20.85 -23.01 0.19
C LYS A 55 21.92 -21.93 0.25
N LYS A 56 22.10 -21.21 -0.85
CA LYS A 56 22.76 -19.91 -0.86
C LYS A 56 21.92 -19.03 0.06
N GLU A 57 22.15 -19.12 1.38
CA GLU A 57 21.65 -18.14 2.32
C GLU A 57 22.31 -16.85 1.91
N VAL A 58 21.58 -16.05 1.13
CA VAL A 58 21.99 -14.70 0.81
C VAL A 58 22.11 -14.02 2.18
N ASN A 59 23.34 -13.65 2.55
CA ASN A 59 23.62 -12.89 3.77
C ASN A 59 23.06 -11.48 3.57
N LEU A 60 21.74 -11.35 3.61
CA LEU A 60 21.03 -10.09 3.55
C LEU A 60 21.25 -9.34 4.86
N THR A 61 21.59 -8.06 4.75
CA THR A 61 21.62 -7.17 5.92
C THR A 61 20.23 -7.13 6.60
N PRO A 62 20.12 -6.72 7.88
CA PRO A 62 18.81 -6.53 8.50
C PRO A 62 17.88 -5.62 7.67
N GLU A 63 18.45 -4.60 7.04
CA GLU A 63 17.77 -3.68 6.15
C GLU A 63 17.21 -4.38 4.91
N GLU A 64 18.07 -5.12 4.20
CA GLU A 64 17.67 -5.87 3.01
C GLU A 64 16.62 -6.94 3.34
N ARG A 65 16.69 -7.55 4.53
CA ARG A 65 15.68 -8.51 5.01
C ARG A 65 14.33 -7.82 5.25
N PHE A 66 14.33 -6.64 5.86
CA PHE A 66 13.10 -5.86 6.05
C PHE A 66 12.48 -5.52 4.69
N LEU A 67 13.22 -4.86 3.80
CA LEU A 67 12.73 -4.45 2.49
C LEU A 67 12.22 -5.64 1.67
N ALA A 68 12.94 -6.76 1.68
CA ALA A 68 12.53 -7.93 0.93
C ALA A 68 11.28 -8.63 1.52
N SER A 69 10.97 -8.41 2.80
CA SER A 69 9.75 -8.90 3.45
C SER A 69 8.48 -8.11 3.11
N VAL A 70 8.61 -6.84 2.69
CA VAL A 70 7.48 -5.97 2.33
C VAL A 70 6.72 -6.55 1.15
N SER A 71 5.38 -6.56 1.19
CA SER A 71 4.57 -6.93 0.03
C SER A 71 4.35 -5.71 -0.87
N LEU A 72 4.61 -5.83 -2.18
CA LEU A 72 4.29 -4.76 -3.14
C LEU A 72 2.78 -4.61 -3.40
N ASP A 73 1.99 -5.63 -3.01
CA ASP A 73 0.52 -5.61 -3.07
C ASP A 73 -0.11 -5.24 -1.73
N ASP A 74 0.67 -4.71 -0.78
CA ASP A 74 0.14 -4.18 0.48
C ASP A 74 -0.83 -3.03 0.19
N TRP A 75 -2.04 -3.10 0.76
CA TRP A 75 -3.11 -2.12 0.53
C TRP A 75 -2.74 -0.69 0.95
N ARG A 76 -1.70 -0.55 1.78
CA ARG A 76 -1.15 0.73 2.25
C ARG A 76 -0.20 1.39 1.25
N LEU A 77 0.29 0.62 0.28
CA LEU A 77 1.32 1.01 -0.67
C LEU A 77 0.89 1.23 -2.14
N PRO A 78 -0.40 1.47 -2.50
CA PRO A 78 -0.70 1.85 -3.87
C PRO A 78 0.00 3.17 -4.20
N LEU A 79 0.76 3.17 -5.29
CA LEU A 79 1.37 4.37 -5.83
C LEU A 79 0.41 5.00 -6.83
N VAL A 80 -0.07 6.21 -6.52
CA VAL A 80 -0.98 7.00 -7.35
C VAL A 80 -0.40 8.40 -7.45
N GLY A 81 -0.41 8.99 -8.64
CA GLY A 81 0.21 10.28 -8.92
C GLY A 81 0.29 10.57 -10.41
N PRO A 82 1.06 11.59 -10.84
CA PRO A 82 1.15 12.01 -12.24
C PRO A 82 1.50 10.87 -13.21
N ASP A 83 2.42 9.99 -12.84
CA ASP A 83 2.85 8.84 -13.67
C ASP A 83 2.08 7.54 -13.37
N HIS A 84 1.15 7.56 -12.41
CA HIS A 84 0.49 6.36 -11.89
C HIS A 84 -1.00 6.58 -11.66
N VAL A 85 -1.82 6.13 -12.62
CA VAL A 85 -3.28 6.15 -12.47
C VAL A 85 -3.75 5.11 -11.45
N LEU A 86 -4.78 5.47 -10.69
CA LEU A 86 -5.49 4.58 -9.77
C LEU A 86 -5.97 3.33 -10.51
N LYS A 87 -5.62 2.15 -9.98
CA LYS A 87 -5.96 0.87 -10.60
C LYS A 87 -7.39 0.42 -10.31
N ALA A 88 -7.92 0.78 -9.14
CA ALA A 88 -9.26 0.43 -8.71
C ALA A 88 -9.76 1.50 -7.72
N GLU A 89 -11.00 1.93 -7.89
CA GLU A 89 -11.64 2.85 -6.95
C GLU A 89 -12.02 2.14 -5.66
N VAL A 90 -11.97 2.91 -4.56
CA VAL A 90 -12.46 2.47 -3.25
C VAL A 90 -13.98 2.46 -3.24
N ASN A 91 -14.57 1.50 -2.55
CA ASN A 91 -16.01 1.49 -2.37
C ASN A 91 -16.39 2.38 -1.18
N GLU A 92 -17.06 3.50 -1.46
CA GLU A 92 -17.43 4.48 -0.43
C GLU A 92 -18.27 3.90 0.72
N THR A 93 -19.05 2.85 0.46
CA THR A 93 -19.92 2.24 1.47
C THR A 93 -19.24 1.19 2.33
N THR A 94 -18.22 0.50 1.80
CA THR A 94 -17.56 -0.62 2.50
C THR A 94 -16.17 -0.29 2.98
N ASP A 95 -15.46 0.63 2.33
CA ASP A 95 -14.03 0.86 2.55
C ASP A 95 -13.75 2.17 3.28
N LEU A 96 -14.71 3.09 3.29
CA LEU A 96 -14.55 4.41 3.90
C LEU A 96 -15.34 4.54 5.21
N ALA A 97 -14.89 5.47 6.05
CA ALA A 97 -15.56 5.90 7.27
C ALA A 97 -15.48 7.42 7.38
N THR A 98 -16.39 7.99 8.17
CA THR A 98 -16.47 9.44 8.39
C THR A 98 -15.55 9.88 9.54
N VAL A 99 -14.75 10.91 9.30
CA VAL A 99 -13.98 11.67 10.29
C VAL A 99 -14.35 13.14 10.12
N GLY A 100 -15.07 13.71 11.09
CA GLY A 100 -15.67 15.04 10.94
C GLY A 100 -16.65 15.08 9.77
N ASN A 101 -16.38 15.94 8.77
CA ASN A 101 -17.16 16.03 7.53
C ASN A 101 -16.51 15.29 6.35
N TYR A 102 -15.44 14.55 6.60
CA TYR A 102 -14.60 13.94 5.57
C TYR A 102 -14.73 12.43 5.56
N LEU A 103 -14.58 11.84 4.38
CA LEU A 103 -14.42 10.39 4.24
C LEU A 103 -12.92 10.06 4.19
N VAL A 104 -12.55 8.97 4.85
CA VAL A 104 -11.19 8.39 4.84
C VAL A 104 -11.29 6.87 4.77
N ASN A 105 -10.22 6.19 4.38
CA ASN A 105 -10.18 4.74 4.47
C ASN A 105 -10.40 4.32 5.92
N LYS A 106 -11.40 3.47 6.17
CA LYS A 106 -11.82 3.12 7.53
C LYS A 106 -10.69 2.50 8.38
N GLN A 107 -9.68 1.91 7.73
CA GLN A 107 -8.55 1.28 8.41
C GLN A 107 -7.57 2.29 9.02
N ILE A 108 -7.58 3.56 8.58
CA ILE A 108 -6.66 4.59 9.08
C ILE A 108 -7.24 5.41 10.22
N VAL A 109 -8.55 5.31 10.49
CA VAL A 109 -9.28 6.16 11.45
C VAL A 109 -8.60 6.14 12.82
N SER A 110 -8.33 4.97 13.38
CA SER A 110 -7.73 4.87 14.71
C SER A 110 -6.32 5.47 14.78
N ASP A 111 -5.54 5.36 13.71
CA ASP A 111 -4.20 5.95 13.65
C ASP A 111 -4.26 7.48 13.47
N TYR A 112 -5.21 7.99 12.68
CA TYR A 112 -5.47 9.42 12.56
C TYR A 112 -5.95 10.02 13.90
N GLU A 113 -6.89 9.38 14.60
CA GLU A 113 -7.38 9.84 15.91
C GLU A 113 -6.25 9.93 16.95
N GLN A 114 -5.29 8.99 16.91
CA GLN A 114 -4.11 9.04 17.76
C GLN A 114 -3.17 10.20 17.39
N LEU A 115 -2.98 10.47 16.09
CA LEU A 115 -2.23 11.64 15.62
C LEU A 115 -2.90 12.95 16.07
N GLU A 116 -4.22 13.06 15.89
CA GLU A 116 -5.00 14.22 16.30
C GLU A 116 -4.93 14.46 17.81
N GLN A 117 -5.03 13.40 18.63
CA GLN A 117 -4.87 13.49 20.07
C GLN A 117 -3.47 13.97 20.48
N ALA A 118 -2.42 13.44 19.85
CA ALA A 118 -1.05 13.84 20.13
C ALA A 118 -0.79 15.30 19.74
N ALA A 119 -1.33 15.73 18.59
CA ALA A 119 -1.23 17.09 18.12
C ALA A 119 -1.95 18.07 19.08
N GLN A 120 -3.14 17.70 19.56
CA GLN A 120 -3.87 18.45 20.58
C GLN A 120 -3.07 18.60 21.88
N GLN A 121 -2.39 17.54 22.34
CA GLN A 121 -1.53 17.58 23.53
C GLN A 121 -0.28 18.43 23.32
N ALA A 122 0.26 18.45 22.11
CA ALA A 122 1.37 19.30 21.71
C ALA A 122 0.96 20.75 21.42
N GLN A 123 -0.31 21.12 21.64
CA GLN A 123 -0.88 22.44 21.37
C GLN A 123 -0.93 22.81 19.88
N PHE A 124 -1.00 21.81 19.00
CA PHE A 124 -1.23 21.95 17.55
C PHE A 124 -2.51 21.23 17.13
N PRO A 125 -3.71 21.63 17.62
CA PRO A 125 -4.96 20.98 17.20
C PRO A 125 -5.09 21.00 15.68
N LEU A 126 -5.43 19.86 15.09
CA LEU A 126 -5.44 19.67 13.64
C LEU A 126 -6.77 20.11 13.02
N VAL A 127 -6.70 20.56 11.77
CA VAL A 127 -7.84 20.89 10.92
C VAL A 127 -7.68 20.15 9.60
N ILE A 128 -8.63 19.28 9.29
CA ILE A 128 -8.71 18.62 7.97
C ILE A 128 -9.29 19.62 6.97
N ILE A 129 -8.58 19.82 5.86
CA ILE A 129 -8.98 20.68 4.74
C ILE A 129 -9.61 19.86 3.62
N SER A 130 -9.02 18.70 3.34
CA SER A 130 -9.50 17.79 2.30
C SER A 130 -9.07 16.36 2.60
N ALA A 131 -9.83 15.38 2.12
CA ALA A 131 -9.55 13.95 2.28
C ALA A 131 -10.07 13.20 1.07
N TYR A 132 -10.77 12.06 1.24
CA TYR A 132 -11.27 11.30 0.09
C TYR A 132 -12.11 12.15 -0.88
N ARG A 133 -11.86 11.92 -2.17
CA ARG A 133 -12.61 12.46 -3.30
C ARG A 133 -12.75 11.34 -4.33
N SER A 134 -13.95 11.08 -4.84
CA SER A 134 -14.14 10.09 -5.91
C SER A 134 -13.53 10.57 -7.23
N VAL A 135 -13.22 9.64 -8.13
CA VAL A 135 -12.74 9.98 -9.48
C VAL A 135 -13.81 10.77 -10.23
N ASP A 136 -15.07 10.37 -10.10
CA ASP A 136 -16.23 11.06 -10.67
C ASP A 136 -16.35 12.52 -10.18
N TYR A 137 -16.17 12.75 -8.88
CA TYR A 137 -16.20 14.11 -8.34
C TYR A 137 -15.05 14.95 -8.91
N GLN A 138 -13.84 14.41 -8.97
CA GLN A 138 -12.68 15.09 -9.55
C GLN A 138 -12.89 15.41 -11.03
N GLN A 139 -13.55 14.52 -11.79
CA GLN A 139 -13.93 14.77 -13.17
C GLN A 139 -14.90 15.95 -13.30
N GLN A 140 -15.87 16.07 -12.38
CA GLN A 140 -16.79 17.21 -12.36
C GLN A 140 -16.05 18.53 -12.08
N VAL A 141 -15.10 18.52 -11.15
CA VAL A 141 -14.25 19.69 -10.85
C VAL A 141 -13.44 20.11 -12.07
N LEU A 142 -12.78 19.15 -12.75
CA LEU A 142 -12.02 19.43 -13.97
C LEU A 142 -12.93 19.99 -15.06
N ASN A 143 -14.10 19.38 -15.29
CA ASN A 143 -15.05 19.83 -16.30
C ASN A 143 -15.52 21.25 -16.03
N ALA A 144 -15.85 21.60 -14.78
CA ALA A 144 -16.22 22.96 -14.40
C ALA A 144 -15.08 23.96 -14.68
N GLY A 145 -13.84 23.59 -14.35
CA GLY A 145 -12.66 24.41 -14.63
C GLY A 145 -12.38 24.63 -16.12
N VAL A 146 -12.65 23.63 -16.96
CA VAL A 146 -12.59 23.73 -18.42
C VAL A 146 -13.69 24.64 -18.96
N GLN A 147 -14.94 24.45 -18.51
CA GLN A 147 -16.06 25.29 -18.96
C GLN A 147 -15.87 26.76 -18.59
N GLN A 148 -15.29 27.06 -17.42
CA GLN A 148 -14.95 28.43 -17.05
C GLN A 148 -13.94 29.06 -18.02
N ARG A 149 -12.94 28.32 -18.46
CA ARG A 149 -11.91 28.78 -19.41
C ARG A 149 -12.47 28.96 -20.82
N ILE A 150 -13.35 28.07 -21.26
CA ILE A 150 -14.10 28.23 -22.51
C ILE A 150 -14.96 29.50 -22.46
N ALA A 151 -15.64 29.76 -21.34
CA ALA A 151 -16.42 30.99 -21.16
C ALA A 151 -15.55 32.26 -21.20
N ASN A 152 -14.25 32.14 -20.89
CA ASN A 152 -13.26 33.21 -21.00
C ASN A 152 -12.60 33.31 -22.41
N GLY A 153 -13.09 32.54 -23.39
CA GLY A 153 -12.69 32.66 -24.79
C GLY A 153 -11.62 31.68 -25.26
N MET A 154 -11.21 30.71 -24.43
CA MET A 154 -10.32 29.62 -24.87
C MET A 154 -11.07 28.60 -25.71
N THR A 155 -10.36 27.95 -26.63
CA THR A 155 -10.86 26.71 -27.26
C THR A 155 -10.94 25.58 -26.24
N GLU A 156 -11.66 24.50 -26.55
CA GLU A 156 -11.76 23.34 -25.64
C GLU A 156 -10.40 22.69 -25.36
N GLU A 157 -9.54 22.58 -26.37
CA GLU A 157 -8.19 22.02 -26.24
C GLU A 157 -7.31 22.90 -25.35
N GLU A 158 -7.30 24.22 -25.57
CA GLU A 158 -6.56 25.17 -24.74
C GLU A 158 -7.08 25.20 -23.30
N ALA A 159 -8.41 25.18 -23.13
CA ALA A 159 -9.05 25.19 -21.82
C ALA A 159 -8.71 23.92 -21.02
N LEU A 160 -8.71 22.75 -21.66
CA LEU A 160 -8.30 21.50 -21.04
C LEU A 160 -6.82 21.52 -20.65
N ALA A 161 -5.94 21.92 -21.58
CA ALA A 161 -4.52 22.01 -21.33
C ALA A 161 -4.20 23.01 -20.19
N ASP A 162 -4.91 24.14 -20.14
CA ASP A 162 -4.73 25.14 -19.09
C ASP A 162 -5.31 24.71 -17.74
N ALA A 163 -6.47 24.05 -17.72
CA ALA A 163 -7.05 23.51 -16.49
C ALA A 163 -6.14 22.47 -15.83
N LYS A 164 -5.55 21.58 -16.63
CA LYS A 164 -4.61 20.54 -16.17
C LYS A 164 -3.30 21.09 -15.58
N LYS A 165 -2.97 22.38 -15.78
CA LYS A 165 -1.83 23.01 -15.11
C LYS A 165 -2.04 23.20 -13.61
N THR A 166 -3.30 23.31 -13.17
CA THR A 166 -3.65 23.65 -11.78
C THR A 166 -4.61 22.64 -11.15
N MET A 167 -5.12 21.68 -11.92
CA MET A 167 -6.10 20.69 -11.45
C MET A 167 -5.57 19.28 -11.72
N THR A 168 -5.54 18.44 -10.68
CA THR A 168 -5.14 17.04 -10.80
C THR A 168 -6.09 16.29 -11.74
N GLU A 169 -5.52 15.52 -12.67
CA GLU A 169 -6.29 14.67 -13.56
C GLU A 169 -7.07 13.59 -12.76
N PRO A 170 -8.34 13.30 -13.11
CA PRO A 170 -9.11 12.24 -12.48
C PRO A 170 -8.37 10.90 -12.52
N GLY A 171 -8.29 10.22 -11.37
CA GLY A 171 -7.55 8.97 -11.23
C GLY A 171 -6.06 9.16 -10.88
N HIS A 172 -5.52 10.37 -10.92
CA HIS A 172 -4.11 10.66 -10.59
C HIS A 172 -3.91 11.28 -9.19
N SER A 173 -4.98 11.44 -8.41
CA SER A 173 -4.90 11.96 -7.04
C SER A 173 -4.84 10.83 -6.00
N GLU A 174 -3.94 10.94 -5.03
CA GLU A 174 -3.92 10.02 -3.88
C GLU A 174 -5.19 10.12 -3.03
N HIS A 175 -5.93 11.24 -3.08
CA HIS A 175 -7.21 11.38 -2.38
C HIS A 175 -8.23 10.32 -2.82
N HIS A 176 -8.13 9.80 -4.05
CA HIS A 176 -9.00 8.72 -4.51
C HIS A 176 -8.81 7.41 -3.74
N THR A 177 -7.67 7.22 -3.08
CA THR A 177 -7.39 6.01 -2.29
C THR A 177 -8.04 6.04 -0.90
N GLY A 178 -8.49 7.21 -0.45
CA GLY A 178 -8.89 7.45 0.94
C GLY A 178 -7.74 7.38 1.95
N LEU A 179 -6.48 7.26 1.49
CA LEU A 179 -5.27 7.21 2.33
C LEU A 179 -4.57 8.57 2.44
N ALA A 180 -5.03 9.59 1.70
CA ALA A 180 -4.47 10.93 1.71
C ALA A 180 -5.39 11.92 2.41
N MET A 181 -4.79 12.83 3.19
CA MET A 181 -5.48 13.89 3.92
C MET A 181 -4.65 15.16 3.87
N ASP A 182 -5.29 16.28 3.53
CA ASP A 182 -4.71 17.61 3.65
C ASP A 182 -5.02 18.15 5.04
N ILE A 183 -3.98 18.32 5.85
CA ILE A 183 -4.11 18.68 7.26
C ILE A 183 -3.17 19.84 7.57
N VAL A 184 -3.68 20.81 8.30
CA VAL A 184 -2.92 21.90 8.91
C VAL A 184 -3.26 21.99 10.40
N ASP A 185 -2.53 22.78 11.17
CA ASP A 185 -2.95 23.13 12.53
C ASP A 185 -3.90 24.34 12.54
N LEU A 186 -4.66 24.46 13.62
CA LEU A 186 -5.69 25.47 13.80
C LEU A 186 -5.14 26.90 13.78
N ASP A 187 -3.93 27.13 14.31
CA ASP A 187 -3.33 28.47 14.33
C ASP A 187 -3.04 28.93 12.90
N TRP A 188 -2.49 28.05 12.06
CA TRP A 188 -2.30 28.30 10.64
C TRP A 188 -3.63 28.53 9.91
N TYR A 189 -4.60 27.63 10.10
CA TYR A 189 -5.92 27.73 9.48
C TYR A 189 -6.60 29.08 9.75
N ASN A 190 -6.50 29.58 10.99
CA ASN A 190 -7.08 30.87 11.36
C ASN A 190 -6.28 32.08 10.86
N SER A 191 -4.97 31.92 10.62
CA SER A 191 -4.08 33.02 10.24
C SER A 191 -3.98 33.23 8.73
N TYR A 192 -4.26 32.21 7.93
CA TYR A 192 -4.08 32.21 6.47
C TYR A 192 -5.32 31.70 5.70
N PRO A 193 -6.52 32.23 5.96
CA PRO A 193 -7.78 31.61 5.49
C PRO A 193 -7.97 31.67 3.97
N SER A 194 -7.32 32.60 3.28
CA SER A 194 -7.42 32.72 1.81
C SER A 194 -6.56 31.70 1.06
N GLU A 195 -5.58 31.08 1.72
CA GLU A 195 -4.60 30.19 1.08
C GLU A 195 -4.05 29.17 2.09
N VAL A 196 -4.94 28.35 2.65
CA VAL A 196 -4.58 27.42 3.73
C VAL A 196 -3.56 26.36 3.28
N LEU A 197 -3.62 25.92 2.03
CA LEU A 197 -2.70 24.93 1.47
C LEU A 197 -1.52 25.66 0.79
N HIS A 198 -0.52 26.05 1.59
CA HIS A 198 0.64 26.82 1.11
C HIS A 198 1.94 26.37 1.77
N SER A 199 3.05 26.38 1.01
CA SER A 199 4.34 25.74 1.39
C SER A 199 4.95 26.33 2.67
N ASP A 200 4.65 27.59 2.97
CA ASP A 200 5.09 28.24 4.21
C ASP A 200 4.55 27.57 5.48
N TYR A 201 3.49 26.78 5.38
CA TYR A 201 2.99 25.97 6.50
C TYR A 201 4.10 25.11 7.11
N GLY A 202 4.96 24.52 6.27
CA GLY A 202 6.09 23.69 6.69
C GLY A 202 7.15 24.43 7.51
N GLN A 203 7.16 25.76 7.47
CA GLN A 203 8.09 26.59 8.25
C GLN A 203 7.57 26.90 9.66
N THR A 204 6.26 26.74 9.89
CA THR A 204 5.61 27.00 11.17
C THR A 204 6.00 25.96 12.23
N LYS A 205 5.67 26.23 13.50
CA LYS A 205 5.90 25.26 14.57
C LYS A 205 5.02 24.02 14.40
N GLY A 206 3.75 24.19 14.03
CA GLY A 206 2.83 23.07 13.87
C GLY A 206 3.13 22.24 12.63
N GLY A 207 3.47 22.86 11.48
CA GLY A 207 3.92 22.12 10.29
C GLY A 207 5.19 21.30 10.55
N LYS A 208 6.18 21.85 11.26
CA LYS A 208 7.38 21.11 11.69
C LYS A 208 7.06 19.97 12.65
N TRP A 209 6.17 20.22 13.61
CA TRP A 209 5.73 19.20 14.55
C TRP A 209 5.01 18.05 13.82
N LEU A 210 4.13 18.38 12.88
CA LEU A 210 3.39 17.42 12.08
C LEU A 210 4.34 16.56 11.25
N ALA A 211 5.29 17.19 10.55
CA ALA A 211 6.29 16.48 9.76
C ALA A 211 7.15 15.50 10.59
N SER A 212 7.46 15.84 11.85
CA SER A 212 8.27 14.97 12.71
C SER A 212 7.48 13.84 13.38
N HIS A 213 6.19 14.03 13.68
CA HIS A 213 5.40 13.08 14.47
C HIS A 213 4.39 12.27 13.65
N ALA A 214 3.95 12.75 12.49
CA ALA A 214 3.06 12.00 11.58
C ALA A 214 3.55 10.55 11.30
N PRO A 215 4.88 10.29 11.14
CA PRO A 215 5.39 8.94 10.92
C PRO A 215 5.11 7.96 12.05
N GLU A 216 5.03 8.42 13.30
CA GLU A 216 4.69 7.59 14.47
C GLU A 216 3.27 7.01 14.38
N TYR A 217 2.42 7.66 13.59
CA TYR A 217 1.04 7.27 13.34
C TYR A 217 0.84 6.69 11.93
N GLY A 218 1.92 6.45 11.19
CA GLY A 218 1.86 5.80 9.88
C GLY A 218 1.59 6.73 8.71
N PHE A 219 1.69 8.04 8.93
CA PHE A 219 1.57 9.06 7.88
C PHE A 219 2.94 9.62 7.50
N ILE A 220 3.13 9.93 6.22
CA ILE A 220 4.30 10.67 5.74
C ILE A 220 3.86 12.01 5.16
N ILE A 221 4.75 13.01 5.21
CA ILE A 221 4.64 14.16 4.29
C ILE A 221 4.95 13.63 2.90
N ARG A 222 3.91 13.53 2.06
CA ARG A 222 3.98 12.77 0.82
C ARG A 222 4.88 13.41 -0.24
N TYR A 223 4.86 14.74 -0.27
CA TYR A 223 5.60 15.57 -1.23
C TYR A 223 6.56 16.47 -0.43
N PRO A 224 7.73 15.95 -0.03
CA PRO A 224 8.71 16.72 0.73
C PRO A 224 9.56 17.62 -0.18
N GLU A 225 10.08 18.71 0.39
CA GLU A 225 10.94 19.67 -0.29
C GLU A 225 12.20 18.99 -0.87
N GLY A 226 12.55 19.33 -2.12
CA GLY A 226 13.72 18.81 -2.82
C GLY A 226 13.52 17.43 -3.46
N LYS A 227 12.30 16.88 -3.44
CA LYS A 227 11.94 15.60 -4.07
C LYS A 227 10.96 15.74 -5.23
N GLU A 228 10.70 16.96 -5.69
CA GLU A 228 9.75 17.30 -6.77
C GLU A 228 10.13 16.62 -8.09
N ALA A 229 11.44 16.45 -8.34
CA ALA A 229 11.93 15.74 -9.52
C ALA A 229 11.53 14.24 -9.53
N ILE A 230 11.21 13.67 -8.37
CA ILE A 230 10.80 12.27 -8.18
C ILE A 230 9.26 12.19 -8.13
N THR A 231 8.63 12.97 -7.25
CA THR A 231 7.18 12.94 -7.02
C THR A 231 6.36 13.61 -8.12
N LYS A 232 6.99 14.51 -8.89
CA LYS A 232 6.36 15.39 -9.89
C LYS A 232 5.30 16.34 -9.31
N ILE A 233 5.33 16.54 -8.00
CA ILE A 233 4.46 17.42 -7.24
C ILE A 233 5.35 18.29 -6.36
N ASP A 234 5.03 19.58 -6.29
CA ASP A 234 5.75 20.56 -5.48
C ASP A 234 5.68 20.22 -3.98
N TYR A 235 6.45 20.93 -3.17
CA TYR A 235 6.43 20.74 -1.72
C TYR A 235 5.06 21.05 -1.10
N GLU A 236 4.43 20.04 -0.48
CA GLU A 236 3.12 20.15 0.16
C GLU A 236 3.20 19.67 1.63
N PRO A 237 3.61 20.52 2.58
CA PRO A 237 3.71 20.17 4.01
C PRO A 237 2.40 19.78 4.69
N TRP A 238 1.26 19.99 4.03
CA TRP A 238 -0.06 19.62 4.53
C TRP A 238 -0.53 18.23 4.05
N HIS A 239 0.04 17.70 2.97
CA HIS A 239 -0.45 16.47 2.33
C HIS A 239 0.13 15.24 3.02
N LEU A 240 -0.68 14.64 3.90
CA LEU A 240 -0.33 13.43 4.63
C LEU A 240 -0.83 12.20 3.87
N ARG A 241 0.08 11.23 3.66
CA ARG A 241 -0.24 9.92 3.07
C ARG A 241 -0.04 8.80 4.09
N TYR A 242 -1.09 8.03 4.35
CA TYR A 242 -0.98 6.82 5.17
C TYR A 242 -0.28 5.70 4.41
N VAL A 243 0.74 5.14 5.05
CA VAL A 243 1.52 3.99 4.58
C VAL A 243 1.69 2.94 5.70
N GLY A 244 1.23 3.21 6.92
CA GLY A 244 1.46 2.35 8.08
C GLY A 244 2.74 2.72 8.84
N LYS A 245 2.74 2.49 10.16
CA LYS A 245 3.76 3.00 11.10
C LYS A 245 5.16 2.55 10.72
N GLU A 246 5.33 1.26 10.45
CA GLU A 246 6.63 0.68 10.14
C GLU A 246 7.21 1.23 8.83
N TYR A 247 6.38 1.45 7.81
CA TYR A 247 6.85 1.99 6.53
C TYR A 247 7.10 3.50 6.63
N ALA A 248 6.23 4.24 7.32
CA ALA A 248 6.37 5.70 7.47
C ALA A 248 7.64 6.05 8.26
N GLN A 249 7.89 5.37 9.38
CA GLN A 249 9.11 5.56 10.18
C GLN A 249 10.35 5.18 9.38
N TYR A 250 10.29 4.08 8.64
CA TYR A 250 11.40 3.64 7.80
C TYR A 250 11.72 4.66 6.69
N MET A 251 10.70 5.10 5.93
CA MET A 251 10.86 6.13 4.89
C MET A 251 11.43 7.42 5.45
N THR A 252 10.92 7.88 6.60
CA THR A 252 11.38 9.10 7.26
C THR A 252 12.85 8.99 7.67
N ALA A 253 13.25 7.87 8.28
CA ALA A 253 14.62 7.64 8.71
C ALA A 253 15.64 7.64 7.55
N HIS A 254 15.20 7.25 6.35
CA HIS A 254 16.05 7.20 5.15
C HIS A 254 15.90 8.44 4.25
N GLY A 255 14.97 9.35 4.56
CA GLY A 255 14.65 10.49 3.69
C GLY A 255 14.11 10.06 2.31
N TRP A 256 13.33 8.98 2.27
CA TRP A 256 12.77 8.41 1.05
C TRP A 256 11.33 8.83 0.82
N THR A 257 11.00 9.08 -0.45
CA THR A 257 9.60 9.14 -0.90
C THR A 257 9.02 7.72 -1.02
N LEU A 258 7.70 7.64 -1.24
CA LEU A 258 7.04 6.36 -1.53
C LEU A 258 7.60 5.68 -2.78
N GLU A 259 7.92 6.46 -3.82
CA GLU A 259 8.54 5.97 -5.06
C GLU A 259 9.89 5.32 -4.78
N GLU A 260 10.77 6.03 -4.05
CA GLU A 260 12.10 5.53 -3.67
C GLU A 260 11.98 4.26 -2.82
N PHE A 261 11.09 4.27 -1.82
CA PHE A 261 10.85 3.10 -0.98
C PHE A 261 10.42 1.87 -1.78
N LEU A 262 9.45 2.03 -2.68
CA LEU A 262 8.97 0.93 -3.51
C LEU A 262 10.05 0.40 -4.45
N GLU A 263 10.92 1.27 -4.96
CA GLU A 263 12.06 0.84 -5.77
C GLU A 263 13.07 0.03 -4.96
N GLN A 264 13.38 0.46 -3.73
CA GLN A 264 14.27 -0.30 -2.84
C GLN A 264 13.68 -1.66 -2.45
N VAL A 265 12.37 -1.75 -2.24
CA VAL A 265 11.66 -3.03 -2.03
C VAL A 265 11.81 -3.95 -3.24
N LYS A 266 11.65 -3.44 -4.47
CA LYS A 266 11.84 -4.24 -5.70
C LYS A 266 13.27 -4.75 -5.81
N VAL A 267 14.27 -3.89 -5.57
CA VAL A 267 15.69 -4.27 -5.60
C VAL A 267 16.00 -5.35 -4.57
N ALA A 268 15.51 -5.21 -3.33
CA ALA A 268 15.75 -6.18 -2.27
C ALA A 268 15.13 -7.55 -2.58
N LYS A 269 13.95 -7.59 -3.20
CA LYS A 269 13.31 -8.84 -3.63
C LYS A 269 14.04 -9.57 -4.75
N GLN A 270 14.71 -8.85 -5.65
CA GLN A 270 15.52 -9.48 -6.71
C GLN A 270 16.80 -10.15 -6.18
N LYS A 271 17.22 -9.80 -4.95
CA LYS A 271 18.37 -10.41 -4.28
C LYS A 271 18.03 -11.69 -3.50
N GLN A 272 16.74 -12.03 -3.33
CA GLN A 272 16.29 -13.29 -2.70
C GLN A 272 16.37 -14.46 -3.69
#